data_AF-A0A7S2VGS6-F1
#
_entry.id   AF-A0A7S2VGS6-F1
#
_cell.length_a   1.000
_cell.length_b   1.000
_cell.length_c   1.000
_cell.angle_alpha   90.00
_cell.angle_beta   90.00
_cell.angle_gamma   90.00
#
_symmetry.space_group_name_H-M   'P 1'
#
loop_
_entity.id
_entity.type
_entity.pdbx_description
1 polymer ?
#
loop_
_entity_poly.entity_id
_entity_poly.type
_entity_poly.pdbx_seq_one_letter_code
_entity_poly.pdbx_strand_id
1 'polypeptide(L)'
;LTFIKKAVSVCLLIFSLVVVHALIADKQTNLSDNIHPALAYVALWGALIWLSMVEGSQASMVGLPPIDRELYRESHPIAFKICERGHRGDNLDRYLMGRQFMVLALVFVINMSGAPIEDADVLNLPTPLANAFLKSGLAMILFTCMIGQLNTQVNASHCMLDYLNDHFATFTVWVAVGIEASGLLHASYLIQMIVAACAGQTIESNEPPRDGLANVLYWGRVLFSCGCLGFAFAVTLAALFDGKTTMWDGIPEVVSIIFFFGLMSVVGMLEGMQIAFFAVAKMTEEERNYNNWAKWTNDLLFG
;
A
#
# COMPACT_ATOMS: atom_id res chain seq x y z
N LEU A 1 -18.06 -7.99 25.97
CA LEU A 1 -16.67 -7.65 25.57
C LEU A 1 -16.60 -7.06 24.15
N THR A 2 -17.21 -7.69 23.14
CA THR A 2 -17.18 -7.25 21.73
C THR A 2 -17.77 -5.86 21.49
N PHE A 3 -18.89 -5.52 22.14
CA PHE A 3 -19.51 -4.19 22.04
C PHE A 3 -18.58 -3.09 22.58
N ILE A 4 -17.94 -3.32 23.73
CA ILE A 4 -16.99 -2.38 24.33
C ILE A 4 -15.80 -2.15 23.39
N LYS A 5 -15.23 -3.22 22.81
CA LYS A 5 -14.12 -3.11 21.84
C LYS A 5 -14.51 -2.27 20.61
N LYS A 6 -15.72 -2.48 20.07
CA LYS A 6 -16.25 -1.69 18.94
C LYS A 6 -16.44 -0.22 19.32
N ALA A 7 -17.02 0.05 20.49
CA ALA A 7 -17.22 1.41 20.98
C ALA A 7 -15.89 2.16 21.15
N VAL A 8 -14.89 1.52 21.77
CA VAL A 8 -13.54 2.10 21.92
C VAL A 8 -12.92 2.42 20.56
N SER A 9 -12.98 1.49 19.60
CA SER A 9 -12.45 1.69 18.25
C SER A 9 -13.13 2.86 17.53
N VAL A 10 -14.46 2.98 17.61
CA VAL A 10 -15.20 4.10 17.02
C VAL A 10 -14.86 5.43 17.71
N CYS A 11 -14.76 5.46 19.03
CA CYS A 11 -14.37 6.66 19.77
C CYS A 11 -12.95 7.12 19.40
N LEU A 12 -12.00 6.19 19.27
CA LEU A 12 -10.62 6.50 18.84
C LEU A 12 -10.58 7.05 17.42
N LEU A 13 -11.42 6.51 16.53
CA LEU A 13 -11.53 7.03 15.17
C LEU A 13 -12.11 8.45 15.16
N ILE A 14 -13.20 8.70 15.89
CA ILE A 14 -13.82 10.03 15.98
C ILE A 14 -12.81 11.02 16.57
N PHE A 15 -12.11 10.64 17.64
CA PHE A 15 -11.07 11.46 18.23
C PHE A 15 -9.96 11.79 17.23
N SER A 16 -9.44 10.79 16.52
CA SER A 16 -8.39 10.98 15.51
C SER A 16 -8.87 11.88 14.37
N LEU A 17 -10.12 11.72 13.92
CA LEU A 17 -10.72 12.58 12.90
C LEU A 17 -10.77 14.03 13.37
N VAL A 18 -11.26 14.28 14.58
CA VAL A 18 -11.36 15.64 15.16
C VAL A 18 -9.98 16.27 15.29
N VAL A 19 -8.99 15.53 15.77
CA VAL A 19 -7.61 16.01 15.91
C VAL A 19 -7.02 16.40 14.56
N VAL A 20 -7.12 15.52 13.55
CA VAL A 20 -6.55 15.79 12.21
C VAL A 20 -7.21 16.98 11.54
N HIS A 21 -8.53 17.12 11.68
CA HIS A 21 -9.23 18.28 11.11
C HIS A 21 -8.86 19.56 11.86
N ALA A 22 -8.74 19.52 13.19
CA ALA A 22 -8.32 20.67 13.96
C ALA A 22 -6.89 21.12 13.57
N LEU A 23 -5.96 20.18 13.35
CA LEU A 23 -4.60 20.49 12.88
C LEU A 23 -4.60 21.25 11.55
N ILE A 24 -5.44 20.83 10.60
CA ILE A 24 -5.55 21.50 9.30
C ILE A 24 -6.19 22.89 9.44
N ALA A 25 -7.22 23.01 10.28
CA ALA A 25 -7.91 24.27 10.52
C ALA A 25 -6.99 25.32 11.15
N ASP A 26 -6.15 24.90 12.09
CA ASP A 26 -5.20 25.75 12.81
C ASP A 26 -3.88 25.94 12.05
N LYS A 27 -3.78 25.44 10.81
CA LYS A 27 -2.60 25.54 9.93
C LYS A 27 -1.34 24.89 10.49
N GLN A 28 -1.49 23.80 11.23
CA GLN A 28 -0.40 23.07 11.88
C GLN A 28 -0.02 21.79 11.14
N THR A 29 -0.23 21.74 9.83
CA THR A 29 0.24 20.64 8.97
C THR A 29 1.15 21.16 7.88
N ASN A 30 2.05 20.32 7.36
CA ASN A 30 3.03 20.73 6.34
C ASN A 30 2.40 21.48 5.15
N LEU A 31 1.21 21.04 4.71
CA LEU A 31 0.51 21.66 3.60
C LEU A 31 -0.31 22.89 4.01
N SER A 32 -0.98 22.86 5.17
CA SER A 32 -1.83 23.96 5.64
C SER A 32 -1.07 25.17 6.19
N ASP A 33 0.19 24.98 6.58
CA ASP A 33 1.11 26.04 6.98
C ASP A 33 1.42 26.98 5.79
N ASN A 34 1.63 26.40 4.61
CA ASN A 34 2.04 27.14 3.40
C ASN A 34 0.89 27.48 2.45
N ILE A 35 -0.23 26.75 2.53
CA ILE A 35 -1.34 26.84 1.57
C ILE A 35 -2.67 26.96 2.34
N HIS A 36 -3.69 27.52 1.69
CA HIS A 36 -5.02 27.64 2.27
C HIS A 36 -5.56 26.29 2.79
N PRO A 37 -6.06 26.19 4.04
CA PRO A 37 -6.52 24.94 4.67
C PRO A 37 -7.53 24.14 3.84
N ALA A 38 -8.40 24.82 3.09
CA ALA A 38 -9.35 24.16 2.19
C ALA A 38 -8.66 23.24 1.16
N LEU A 39 -7.49 23.62 0.63
CA LEU A 39 -6.74 22.79 -0.29
C LEU A 39 -6.12 21.58 0.43
N ALA A 40 -5.67 21.75 1.67
CA ALA A 40 -5.18 20.63 2.49
C ALA A 40 -6.31 19.62 2.80
N TYR A 41 -7.53 20.09 3.06
CA TYR A 41 -8.69 19.21 3.20
C TYR A 41 -9.03 18.45 1.92
N VAL A 42 -9.04 19.14 0.76
CA VAL A 42 -9.30 18.50 -0.53
C VAL A 42 -8.22 17.47 -0.86
N ALA A 43 -6.95 17.79 -0.61
CA ALA A 43 -5.84 16.87 -0.81
C ALA A 43 -5.95 15.64 0.12
N LEU A 44 -6.23 15.86 1.41
CA LEU A 44 -6.37 14.79 2.40
C LEU A 44 -7.51 13.83 2.04
N TRP A 45 -8.72 14.35 1.85
CA TRP A 45 -9.89 13.52 1.58
C TRP A 45 -9.85 12.91 0.18
N GLY A 46 -9.36 13.65 -0.83
CA GLY A 46 -9.15 13.12 -2.17
C GLY A 46 -8.17 11.95 -2.17
N ALA A 47 -7.03 12.09 -1.48
CA ALA A 47 -6.04 11.02 -1.37
C ALA A 47 -6.56 9.83 -0.55
N LEU A 48 -7.34 10.05 0.52
CA LEU A 48 -7.96 8.97 1.30
C LEU A 48 -9.00 8.18 0.51
N ILE A 49 -9.87 8.86 -0.23
CA ILE A 49 -10.88 8.21 -1.08
C ILE A 49 -10.17 7.40 -2.17
N TRP A 50 -9.09 7.93 -2.74
CA TRP A 50 -8.31 7.19 -3.72
C TRP A 50 -7.56 6.01 -3.11
N LEU A 51 -6.95 6.16 -1.93
CA LEU A 51 -6.27 5.08 -1.21
C LEU A 51 -7.25 3.95 -0.90
N SER A 52 -8.44 4.30 -0.46
CA SER A 52 -9.57 3.40 -0.26
C SER A 52 -9.84 2.55 -1.51
N MET A 53 -9.97 3.21 -2.66
CA MET A 53 -10.20 2.52 -3.93
C MET A 53 -9.04 1.60 -4.32
N VAL A 54 -7.80 2.02 -4.09
CA VAL A 54 -6.58 1.25 -4.37
C VAL A 54 -6.48 -0.01 -3.51
N GLU A 55 -6.90 0.05 -2.25
CA GLU A 55 -6.90 -1.06 -1.28
C GLU A 55 -8.03 -2.06 -1.57
N GLY A 56 -9.26 -1.58 -1.72
CA GLY A 56 -10.38 -2.46 -2.06
C GLY A 56 -10.22 -3.12 -3.44
N SER A 57 -9.75 -2.38 -4.45
CA SER A 57 -9.51 -2.94 -5.78
C SER A 57 -8.44 -4.03 -5.77
N GLN A 58 -7.39 -3.91 -4.93
CA GLN A 58 -6.41 -5.00 -4.77
C GLN A 58 -7.06 -6.26 -4.20
N ALA A 59 -7.80 -6.12 -3.10
CA ALA A 59 -8.47 -7.26 -2.46
C ALA A 59 -9.40 -7.98 -3.44
N SER A 60 -10.15 -7.23 -4.26
CA SER A 60 -11.02 -7.79 -5.29
C SER A 60 -10.24 -8.40 -6.48
N MET A 61 -9.21 -7.72 -6.99
CA MET A 61 -8.41 -8.21 -8.14
C MET A 61 -7.63 -9.47 -7.82
N VAL A 62 -7.08 -9.56 -6.61
CA VAL A 62 -6.43 -10.80 -6.14
C VAL A 62 -7.49 -11.82 -5.76
N GLY A 63 -8.69 -11.40 -5.30
CA GLY A 63 -9.82 -12.20 -4.82
C GLY A 63 -10.68 -12.92 -5.88
N LEU A 64 -10.79 -12.38 -7.08
CA LEU A 64 -11.68 -12.90 -8.13
C LEU A 64 -11.15 -13.98 -9.10
N PRO A 65 -9.84 -14.29 -9.25
CA PRO A 65 -9.36 -15.31 -10.20
C PRO A 65 -10.04 -16.69 -10.16
N PRO A 66 -10.46 -17.24 -9.00
CA PRO A 66 -11.09 -18.57 -8.94
C PRO A 66 -12.54 -18.61 -9.43
N ILE A 67 -13.19 -17.44 -9.60
CA ILE A 67 -14.59 -17.36 -9.99
C ILE A 67 -14.67 -17.27 -11.51
N ASP A 68 -15.49 -18.13 -12.13
CA ASP A 68 -15.73 -18.05 -13.56
C ASP A 68 -16.30 -16.67 -13.92
N ARG A 69 -15.62 -15.99 -14.84
CA ARG A 69 -15.91 -14.60 -15.23
C ARG A 69 -17.24 -14.48 -15.96
N GLU A 70 -17.67 -15.55 -16.65
CA GLU A 70 -18.93 -15.56 -17.38
C GLU A 70 -20.14 -15.39 -16.44
N LEU A 71 -20.02 -15.85 -15.19
CA LEU A 71 -21.11 -15.80 -14.19
C LEU A 71 -21.56 -14.37 -13.84
N TYR A 72 -20.68 -13.38 -14.00
CA TYR A 72 -20.97 -11.99 -13.66
C TYR A 72 -20.84 -11.02 -14.84
N ARG A 73 -20.71 -11.54 -16.08
CA ARG A 73 -20.61 -10.72 -17.29
C ARG A 73 -21.81 -9.76 -17.44
N GLU A 74 -23.02 -10.27 -17.22
CA GLU A 74 -24.26 -9.49 -17.37
C GLU A 74 -24.55 -8.62 -16.13
N SER A 75 -24.27 -9.13 -14.93
CA SER A 75 -24.58 -8.42 -13.68
C SER A 75 -23.57 -7.31 -13.38
N HIS A 76 -22.27 -7.52 -13.66
CA HIS A 76 -21.17 -6.61 -13.33
C HIS A 76 -20.24 -6.42 -14.53
N PRO A 77 -20.70 -5.70 -15.59
CA PRO A 77 -19.97 -5.61 -16.85
C PRO A 77 -18.64 -4.84 -16.76
N ILE A 78 -18.49 -3.91 -15.81
CA ILE A 78 -17.23 -3.18 -15.60
C ILE A 78 -16.23 -4.09 -14.89
N ALA A 79 -16.66 -4.75 -13.82
CA ALA A 79 -15.81 -5.72 -13.11
C ALA A 79 -15.34 -6.84 -14.06
N PHE A 80 -16.24 -7.35 -14.92
CA PHE A 80 -15.88 -8.30 -15.97
C PHE A 80 -14.73 -7.80 -16.85
N LYS A 81 -14.81 -6.57 -17.38
CA LYS A 81 -13.77 -5.99 -18.24
C LYS A 81 -12.44 -5.79 -17.50
N ILE A 82 -12.49 -5.35 -16.25
CA ILE A 82 -11.30 -5.17 -15.41
C ILE A 82 -10.63 -6.53 -15.17
N CYS A 83 -11.40 -7.54 -14.74
CA CYS A 83 -10.88 -8.89 -14.47
C CYS A 83 -10.37 -9.58 -15.74
N GLU A 84 -11.09 -9.48 -16.86
CA GLU A 84 -10.68 -10.04 -18.15
C GLU A 84 -9.30 -9.51 -18.57
N ARG A 85 -9.06 -8.21 -18.40
CA ARG A 85 -7.79 -7.59 -18.74
C ARG A 85 -6.70 -7.88 -17.71
N GLY A 86 -7.02 -7.70 -16.44
CA GLY A 86 -6.06 -7.80 -15.35
C GLY A 86 -5.61 -9.23 -15.06
N HIS A 87 -6.42 -10.24 -15.36
CA HIS A 87 -6.03 -11.65 -15.22
C HIS A 87 -5.51 -12.29 -16.51
N ARG A 88 -5.27 -11.49 -17.56
CA ARG A 88 -4.68 -11.98 -18.81
C ARG A 88 -3.16 -11.89 -18.74
N GLY A 89 -2.47 -13.01 -18.99
CA GLY A 89 -1.01 -13.06 -18.94
C GLY A 89 -0.51 -12.65 -17.55
N ASP A 90 0.52 -11.80 -17.51
CA ASP A 90 1.15 -11.34 -16.27
C ASP A 90 0.63 -9.94 -15.84
N ASN A 91 -0.55 -9.53 -16.34
CA ASN A 91 -1.09 -8.20 -16.07
C ASN A 91 -1.47 -7.96 -14.60
N LEU A 92 -1.79 -9.03 -13.85
CA LEU A 92 -2.12 -8.92 -12.43
C LEU A 92 -0.87 -8.48 -11.66
N ASP A 93 0.27 -9.07 -11.97
CA ASP A 93 1.56 -8.72 -11.35
C ASP A 93 1.97 -7.28 -11.70
N ARG A 94 1.78 -6.88 -12.97
CA ARG A 94 2.00 -5.48 -13.40
C ARG A 94 1.12 -4.50 -12.66
N TYR A 95 -0.16 -4.82 -12.51
CA TYR A 95 -1.09 -4.02 -11.72
C TYR A 95 -0.63 -3.91 -10.26
N LEU A 96 -0.30 -5.03 -9.61
CA LEU A 96 0.15 -5.06 -8.22
C LEU A 96 1.40 -4.19 -8.00
N MET A 97 2.34 -4.20 -8.96
CA MET A 97 3.53 -3.34 -8.91
C MET A 97 3.21 -1.86 -9.01
N GLY A 98 2.51 -1.43 -10.07
CA GLY A 98 2.17 -0.02 -10.23
C GLY A 98 1.29 0.51 -9.10
N ARG A 99 0.38 -0.33 -8.61
CA ARG A 99 -0.49 -0.06 -7.47
C ARG A 99 0.30 0.20 -6.18
N GLN A 100 1.36 -0.56 -5.89
CA GLN A 100 2.14 -0.34 -4.65
C GLN A 100 2.76 1.05 -4.60
N PHE A 101 3.26 1.54 -5.73
CA PHE A 101 3.75 2.92 -5.82
C PHE A 101 2.63 3.94 -5.57
N MET A 102 1.42 3.69 -6.07
CA MET A 102 0.26 4.55 -5.78
C MET A 102 -0.06 4.60 -4.29
N VAL A 103 -0.04 3.45 -3.59
CA VAL A 103 -0.26 3.40 -2.13
C VAL A 103 0.72 4.32 -1.42
N LEU A 104 2.02 4.19 -1.72
CA LEU A 104 3.06 5.02 -1.10
C LEU A 104 2.90 6.51 -1.44
N ALA A 105 2.59 6.85 -2.69
CA ALA A 105 2.37 8.23 -3.11
C ALA A 105 1.15 8.87 -2.43
N LEU A 106 0.05 8.11 -2.29
CA LEU A 106 -1.16 8.58 -1.61
C LEU A 106 -0.94 8.75 -0.11
N VAL A 107 -0.30 7.78 0.54
CA VAL A 107 0.08 7.87 1.97
C VAL A 107 1.00 9.07 2.21
N PHE A 108 1.92 9.35 1.29
CA PHE A 108 2.75 10.56 1.35
C PHE A 108 1.92 11.85 1.30
N VAL A 109 1.00 11.97 0.34
CA VAL A 109 0.10 13.15 0.23
C VAL A 109 -0.80 13.29 1.47
N ILE A 110 -1.32 12.18 2.00
CA ILE A 110 -2.14 12.16 3.22
C ILE A 110 -1.34 12.68 4.41
N ASN A 111 -0.10 12.21 4.58
CA ASN A 111 0.78 12.67 5.65
C ASN A 111 1.17 14.14 5.49
N MET A 112 1.50 14.61 4.29
CA MET A 112 1.76 16.03 4.06
C MET A 112 0.54 16.91 4.40
N SER A 113 -0.67 16.40 4.15
CA SER A 113 -1.90 17.17 4.34
C SER A 113 -2.37 17.18 5.79
N GLY A 114 -2.26 16.06 6.50
CA GLY A 114 -2.86 15.86 7.83
C GLY A 114 -1.88 15.68 8.99
N ALA A 115 -0.61 15.35 8.76
CA ALA A 115 0.34 15.12 9.85
C ALA A 115 0.75 16.42 10.54
N PRO A 116 0.91 16.40 11.88
CA PRO A 116 1.31 17.56 12.65
C PRO A 116 2.75 17.98 12.31
N ILE A 117 3.02 19.28 12.37
CA ILE A 117 4.38 19.84 12.45
C ILE A 117 4.98 19.63 13.85
N GLU A 118 6.30 19.79 14.01
CA GLU A 118 7.04 19.43 15.25
C GLU A 118 6.48 20.08 16.53
N ASP A 119 6.01 21.32 16.43
CA ASP A 119 5.46 22.10 17.54
C ASP A 119 3.92 22.24 17.51
N ALA A 120 3.24 21.33 16.81
CA ALA A 120 1.78 21.38 16.72
C ALA A 120 1.13 21.18 18.10
N ASP A 121 0.26 22.12 18.49
CA ASP A 121 -0.61 22.02 19.64
C ASP A 121 -2.03 22.43 19.26
N VAL A 122 -2.97 21.53 19.50
CA VAL A 122 -4.34 21.63 19.02
C VAL A 122 -5.31 21.17 20.10
N LEU A 123 -6.50 21.79 20.16
CA LEU A 123 -7.59 21.43 21.07
C LEU A 123 -7.26 21.53 22.57
N ASN A 124 -6.14 22.16 22.97
CA ASN A 124 -5.65 22.21 24.35
C ASN A 124 -5.59 20.82 25.00
N LEU A 125 -5.09 19.82 24.27
CA LEU A 125 -5.03 18.45 24.76
C LEU A 125 -4.08 18.33 25.97
N PRO A 126 -4.42 17.51 26.99
CA PRO A 126 -3.49 17.22 28.08
C PRO A 126 -2.16 16.67 27.55
N THR A 127 -1.03 17.04 28.17
CA THR A 127 0.31 16.67 27.71
C THR A 127 0.51 15.17 27.41
N PRO A 128 -0.02 14.23 28.23
CA PRO A 128 0.10 12.80 27.91
C PRO A 128 -0.62 12.42 26.61
N LEU A 129 -1.78 13.03 26.35
CA LEU A 129 -2.60 12.74 25.18
C LEU A 129 -2.01 13.39 23.91
N ALA A 130 -1.54 14.63 24.02
CA ALA A 130 -0.82 15.31 22.95
C ALA A 130 0.43 14.53 22.53
N ASN A 131 1.25 14.08 23.50
CA ASN A 131 2.43 13.27 23.21
C ASN A 131 2.07 11.93 22.55
N ALA A 132 1.01 11.27 23.04
CA ALA A 132 0.62 9.95 22.55
C ALA A 132 -0.05 9.95 21.17
N PHE A 133 -0.76 11.02 20.77
CA PHE A 133 -1.54 11.05 19.53
C PHE A 133 -1.02 12.05 18.48
N LEU A 134 -0.45 13.18 18.91
CA LEU A 134 0.14 14.17 18.00
C LEU A 134 1.61 13.83 17.74
N LYS A 135 2.45 13.83 18.79
CA LYS A 135 3.90 13.67 18.62
C LYS A 135 4.32 12.30 18.08
N SER A 136 3.58 11.25 18.40
CA SER A 136 3.83 9.91 17.87
C SER A 136 3.30 9.69 16.46
N GLY A 137 2.43 10.59 15.95
CA GLY A 137 1.67 10.39 14.71
C GLY A 137 0.53 9.38 14.80
N LEU A 138 0.22 8.82 15.98
CA LEU A 138 -0.78 7.77 16.15
C LEU A 138 -2.18 8.18 15.66
N ALA A 139 -2.60 9.44 15.86
CA ALA A 139 -3.88 9.91 15.34
C ALA A 139 -3.96 9.79 13.81
N MET A 140 -2.90 10.17 13.10
CA MET A 140 -2.84 10.06 11.64
C MET A 140 -2.79 8.61 11.17
N ILE A 141 -2.04 7.75 11.88
CA ILE A 141 -1.97 6.32 11.57
C ILE A 141 -3.36 5.69 11.72
N LEU A 142 -4.06 5.92 12.83
CA LEU A 142 -5.40 5.38 13.06
C LEU A 142 -6.40 5.92 12.04
N PHE A 143 -6.36 7.22 11.76
CA PHE A 143 -7.23 7.86 10.78
C PHE A 143 -7.04 7.26 9.38
N THR A 144 -5.80 7.20 8.89
CA THR A 144 -5.47 6.69 7.56
C THR A 144 -5.75 5.20 7.44
N CYS A 145 -5.33 4.42 8.42
CA CYS A 145 -5.49 2.96 8.41
C CYS A 145 -6.98 2.57 8.48
N MET A 146 -7.76 3.18 9.37
CA MET A 146 -9.17 2.80 9.54
C MET A 146 -10.06 3.29 8.39
N ILE A 147 -9.85 4.50 7.88
CA ILE A 147 -10.69 5.07 6.82
C ILE A 147 -10.18 4.67 5.43
N GLY A 148 -8.88 4.83 5.20
CA GLY A 148 -8.26 4.68 3.89
C GLY A 148 -7.94 3.24 3.51
N GLN A 149 -7.71 2.34 4.47
CA GLN A 149 -7.23 0.98 4.15
C GLN A 149 -8.17 -0.12 4.68
N LEU A 150 -8.25 -0.31 6.00
CA LEU A 150 -8.90 -1.47 6.62
C LEU A 150 -10.40 -1.57 6.30
N ASN A 151 -11.15 -0.47 6.40
CA ASN A 151 -12.59 -0.48 6.10
C ASN A 151 -12.86 -1.03 4.69
N THR A 152 -12.01 -0.64 3.74
CA THR A 152 -12.21 -0.99 2.32
C THR A 152 -11.80 -2.43 2.04
N GLN A 153 -10.75 -2.94 2.67
CA GLN A 153 -10.37 -4.35 2.57
C GLN A 153 -11.46 -5.26 3.17
N VAL A 154 -12.08 -4.85 4.29
CA VAL A 154 -13.20 -5.59 4.90
C VAL A 154 -14.44 -5.54 4.01
N ASN A 155 -14.79 -4.40 3.44
CA ASN A 155 -15.96 -4.32 2.56
C ASN A 155 -15.71 -5.06 1.23
N ALA A 156 -14.52 -4.91 0.66
CA ALA A 156 -14.15 -5.57 -0.59
C ALA A 156 -14.11 -7.09 -0.44
N SER A 157 -13.76 -7.65 0.72
CA SER A 157 -13.78 -9.11 0.92
C SER A 157 -15.19 -9.71 0.88
N HIS A 158 -16.22 -8.92 1.20
CA HIS A 158 -17.63 -9.33 1.12
C HIS A 158 -18.30 -8.94 -0.21
N CYS A 159 -17.89 -7.83 -0.82
CA CYS A 159 -18.53 -7.24 -2.01
C CYS A 159 -17.51 -6.99 -3.13
N MET A 160 -16.71 -8.00 -3.48
CA MET A 160 -15.59 -7.86 -4.44
C MET A 160 -16.03 -7.34 -5.82
N LEU A 161 -17.14 -7.89 -6.35
CA LEU A 161 -17.64 -7.52 -7.67
C LEU A 161 -18.18 -6.10 -7.69
N ASP A 162 -18.97 -5.72 -6.68
CA ASP A 162 -19.51 -4.36 -6.54
C ASP A 162 -18.39 -3.32 -6.45
N TYR A 163 -17.31 -3.64 -5.73
CA TYR A 163 -16.17 -2.74 -5.56
C TYR A 163 -15.43 -2.47 -6.88
N LEU A 164 -15.30 -3.48 -7.74
CA LEU A 164 -14.68 -3.30 -9.06
C LEU A 164 -15.64 -2.77 -10.12
N ASN A 165 -16.94 -2.90 -9.93
CA ASN A 165 -17.94 -2.52 -10.93
C ASN A 165 -18.23 -1.01 -10.94
N ASP A 166 -17.18 -0.19 -10.81
CA ASP A 166 -17.26 1.27 -10.81
C ASP A 166 -16.20 1.90 -11.73
N HIS A 167 -16.50 3.11 -12.21
CA HIS A 167 -15.59 3.86 -13.07
C HIS A 167 -14.34 4.34 -12.33
N PHE A 168 -14.43 4.60 -11.03
CA PHE A 168 -13.27 5.01 -10.24
C PHE A 168 -12.27 3.85 -10.04
N ALA A 169 -12.78 2.62 -9.89
CA ALA A 169 -11.96 1.41 -9.90
C ALA A 169 -11.26 1.24 -11.26
N THR A 170 -11.99 1.43 -12.36
CA THR A 170 -11.40 1.39 -13.72
C THR A 170 -10.27 2.41 -13.87
N PHE A 171 -10.51 3.67 -13.48
CA PHE A 171 -9.50 4.72 -13.50
C PHE A 171 -8.25 4.33 -12.68
N THR A 172 -8.47 3.81 -11.48
CA THR A 172 -7.39 3.40 -10.58
C THR A 172 -6.52 2.29 -11.18
N VAL A 173 -7.15 1.27 -11.78
CA VAL A 173 -6.43 0.19 -12.49
C VAL A 173 -5.62 0.74 -13.66
N TRP A 174 -6.17 1.68 -14.43
CA TRP A 174 -5.43 2.29 -15.54
C TRP A 174 -4.23 3.11 -15.09
N VAL A 175 -4.36 3.86 -14.00
CA VAL A 175 -3.24 4.60 -13.42
C VAL A 175 -2.16 3.64 -12.92
N ALA A 176 -2.53 2.55 -12.24
CA ALA A 176 -1.59 1.54 -11.78
C ALA A 176 -0.81 0.92 -12.95
N VAL A 177 -1.50 0.48 -14.00
CA VAL A 177 -0.85 -0.06 -15.21
C VAL A 177 -0.01 1.00 -15.92
N GLY A 178 -0.43 2.27 -15.93
CA GLY A 178 0.35 3.37 -16.50
C GLY A 178 1.65 3.65 -15.72
N ILE A 179 1.61 3.54 -14.39
CA ILE A 179 2.80 3.68 -13.54
C ILE A 179 3.77 2.53 -13.79
N GLU A 180 3.29 1.29 -13.89
CA GLU A 180 4.15 0.16 -14.25
C GLU A 180 4.79 0.36 -15.63
N ALA A 181 4.00 0.82 -16.61
CA ALA A 181 4.46 1.08 -17.96
C ALA A 181 5.55 2.17 -18.05
N SER A 182 5.64 3.06 -17.05
CA SER A 182 6.71 4.08 -16.97
C SER A 182 8.11 3.46 -16.83
N GLY A 183 8.20 2.22 -16.34
CA GLY A 183 9.47 1.55 -16.08
C GLY A 183 10.10 1.87 -14.73
N LEU A 184 9.55 2.80 -13.93
CA LEU A 184 10.15 3.24 -12.66
C LEU A 184 10.39 2.09 -11.66
N LEU A 185 9.55 1.06 -11.70
CA LEU A 185 9.54 -0.05 -10.73
C LEU A 185 10.20 -1.35 -11.27
N HIS A 186 10.80 -1.32 -12.45
CA HIS A 186 11.31 -2.54 -13.10
C HIS A 186 12.50 -3.20 -12.39
N ALA A 187 13.20 -2.50 -11.47
CA ALA A 187 14.20 -3.10 -10.60
C ALA A 187 13.62 -4.25 -9.75
N SER A 188 12.32 -4.19 -9.40
CA SER A 188 11.63 -5.25 -8.67
C SER A 188 11.59 -6.57 -9.45
N TYR A 189 11.42 -6.52 -10.78
CA TYR A 189 11.46 -7.72 -11.63
C TYR A 189 12.88 -8.33 -11.69
N LEU A 190 13.92 -7.49 -11.71
CA LEU A 190 15.30 -7.99 -11.63
C LEU A 190 15.56 -8.68 -10.28
N ILE A 191 15.12 -8.09 -9.18
CA ILE A 191 15.21 -8.69 -7.85
C ILE A 191 14.45 -10.02 -7.82
N GLN A 192 13.25 -10.07 -8.38
CA GLN A 192 12.45 -11.30 -8.49
C GLN A 192 13.23 -12.41 -9.22
N MET A 193 13.88 -12.10 -10.35
CA MET A 193 14.70 -13.06 -11.10
C MET A 193 15.90 -13.56 -10.27
N ILE A 194 16.56 -12.68 -9.53
CA ILE A 194 17.68 -13.04 -8.65
C ILE A 194 17.20 -13.96 -7.53
N VAL A 195 16.10 -13.59 -6.85
CA VAL A 195 15.52 -14.38 -5.76
C VAL A 195 15.07 -15.76 -6.25
N ALA A 196 14.40 -15.82 -7.41
CA ALA A 196 13.98 -17.08 -8.02
C ALA A 196 15.20 -17.96 -8.37
N ALA A 197 16.26 -17.38 -8.93
CA ALA A 197 17.50 -18.09 -9.21
C ALA A 197 18.17 -18.62 -7.93
N CYS A 198 18.19 -17.82 -6.86
CA CYS A 198 18.69 -18.26 -5.55
C CYS A 198 17.82 -19.37 -4.92
N ALA A 199 16.51 -19.36 -5.17
CA ALA A 199 15.57 -20.38 -4.72
C ALA A 199 15.56 -21.64 -5.61
N GLY A 200 16.29 -21.63 -6.73
CA GLY A 200 16.30 -22.72 -7.71
C GLY A 200 14.97 -22.87 -8.47
N GLN A 201 14.16 -21.82 -8.54
CA GLN A 201 12.88 -21.81 -9.27
C GLN A 201 12.99 -20.98 -10.56
N THR A 202 12.28 -21.41 -11.60
CA THR A 202 12.13 -20.65 -12.84
C THR A 202 10.81 -19.90 -12.83
N ILE A 203 10.86 -18.59 -13.08
CA ILE A 203 9.65 -17.77 -13.24
C ILE A 203 9.03 -18.11 -14.59
N GLU A 204 7.92 -18.85 -14.59
CA GLU A 204 7.15 -19.11 -15.79
C GLU A 204 6.25 -17.91 -16.09
N SER A 205 6.51 -17.24 -17.20
CA SER A 205 5.65 -16.16 -17.70
C SER A 205 4.53 -16.75 -18.54
N ASN A 206 3.32 -16.20 -18.39
CA ASN A 206 2.17 -16.59 -19.21
C ASN A 206 2.13 -15.85 -20.56
N GLU A 207 3.20 -15.11 -20.90
CA GLU A 207 3.33 -14.32 -22.11
C GLU A 207 4.34 -14.92 -23.10
N PRO A 208 4.18 -14.66 -24.41
CA PRO A 208 5.14 -15.10 -25.41
C PRO A 208 6.53 -14.48 -25.16
N PRO A 209 7.61 -15.14 -25.62
CA PRO A 209 8.96 -14.60 -25.52
C PRO A 209 9.06 -13.19 -26.10
N ARG A 210 9.77 -12.31 -25.38
CA ARG A 210 9.93 -10.91 -25.79
C ARG A 210 10.72 -10.82 -27.10
N ASP A 211 10.16 -10.15 -28.11
CA ASP A 211 10.84 -9.84 -29.37
C ASP A 211 12.00 -8.84 -29.16
N GLY A 212 12.95 -8.74 -30.10
CA GLY A 212 14.20 -8.00 -29.95
C GLY A 212 14.03 -6.58 -29.44
N LEU A 213 13.16 -5.77 -30.06
CA LEU A 213 12.90 -4.40 -29.62
C LEU A 213 12.24 -4.35 -28.23
N ALA A 214 11.29 -5.25 -27.97
CA ALA A 214 10.61 -5.33 -26.67
C ALA A 214 11.59 -5.70 -25.55
N ASN A 215 12.55 -6.59 -25.83
CA ASN A 215 13.57 -6.99 -24.87
C ASN A 215 14.53 -5.83 -24.56
N VAL A 216 14.96 -5.08 -25.58
CA VAL A 216 15.80 -3.88 -25.38
C VAL A 216 15.08 -2.82 -24.55
N LEU A 217 13.80 -2.53 -24.86
CA LEU A 217 12.99 -1.58 -24.08
C LEU A 217 12.80 -2.03 -22.64
N TYR A 218 12.57 -3.33 -22.42
CA TYR A 218 12.44 -3.90 -21.08
C TYR A 218 13.71 -3.70 -20.25
N TRP A 219 14.88 -4.12 -20.77
CA TRP A 219 16.15 -3.96 -20.06
C TRP A 219 16.56 -2.50 -19.90
N GLY A 220 16.20 -1.63 -20.85
CA GLY A 220 16.38 -0.19 -20.71
C GLY A 220 15.61 0.39 -19.52
N ARG A 221 14.35 -0.04 -19.32
CA ARG A 221 13.55 0.33 -18.14
C ARG A 221 14.11 -0.24 -16.84
N VAL A 222 14.60 -1.49 -16.87
CA VAL A 222 15.28 -2.10 -15.71
C VAL A 222 16.51 -1.26 -15.32
N LEU A 223 17.36 -0.91 -16.28
CA LEU A 223 18.54 -0.07 -16.03
C LEU A 223 18.17 1.30 -15.46
N PHE A 224 17.16 1.96 -16.04
CA PHE A 224 16.64 3.23 -15.55
C PHE A 224 16.13 3.12 -14.11
N SER A 225 15.32 2.10 -13.82
CA SER A 225 14.79 1.83 -12.48
C SER A 225 15.89 1.56 -11.46
N CYS A 226 16.91 0.77 -11.81
CA CYS A 226 18.07 0.53 -10.95
C CYS A 226 18.85 1.83 -10.68
N GLY A 227 18.99 2.70 -11.68
CA GLY A 227 19.60 4.02 -11.51
C GLY A 227 18.81 4.90 -10.54
N CYS A 228 17.49 4.99 -10.70
CA CYS A 228 16.62 5.73 -9.78
C CYS A 228 16.66 5.16 -8.36
N LEU A 229 16.60 3.83 -8.21
CA LEU A 229 16.68 3.16 -6.91
C LEU A 229 18.03 3.41 -6.24
N GLY A 230 19.13 3.28 -6.98
CA GLY A 230 20.47 3.54 -6.47
C GLY A 230 20.65 4.99 -6.01
N PHE A 231 20.14 5.95 -6.78
CA PHE A 231 20.15 7.36 -6.41
C PHE A 231 19.31 7.63 -5.15
N ALA A 232 18.06 7.16 -5.11
CA ALA A 232 17.17 7.35 -3.96
C ALA A 232 17.73 6.72 -2.68
N PHE A 233 18.37 5.55 -2.82
CA PHE A 233 19.04 4.87 -1.72
C PHE A 233 20.26 5.66 -1.22
N ALA A 234 21.10 6.17 -2.13
CA ALA A 234 22.24 7.00 -1.78
C ALA A 234 21.82 8.29 -1.04
N VAL A 235 20.77 8.97 -1.52
CA VAL A 235 20.21 10.17 -0.87
C VAL A 235 19.66 9.84 0.52
N THR A 236 18.91 8.73 0.65
CA THR A 236 18.36 8.29 1.94
C THR A 236 19.47 7.97 2.95
N LEU A 237 20.51 7.24 2.53
CA LEU A 237 21.64 6.93 3.41
C LEU A 237 22.43 8.19 3.78
N ALA A 238 22.68 9.09 2.83
CA ALA A 238 23.34 10.37 3.12
C ALA A 238 22.53 11.20 4.12
N ALA A 239 21.20 11.24 3.99
CA ALA A 239 20.34 11.92 4.95
C ALA A 239 20.39 11.29 6.36
N LEU A 240 20.44 9.95 6.44
CA LEU A 240 20.58 9.21 7.70
C LEU A 240 21.93 9.48 8.38
N PHE A 241 23.03 9.48 7.62
CA PHE A 241 24.36 9.82 8.14
C PHE A 241 24.51 11.30 8.51
N ASP A 242 23.84 12.20 7.78
CA ASP A 242 23.86 13.63 8.12
C ASP A 242 22.90 13.98 9.27
N GLY A 243 22.18 13.01 9.83
CA GLY A 243 21.17 13.23 10.87
C GLY A 243 19.96 14.05 10.39
N LYS A 244 19.75 14.20 9.09
CA LYS A 244 18.65 14.97 8.48
C LYS A 244 17.35 14.17 8.38
N THR A 245 17.08 13.34 9.38
CA THR A 245 15.91 12.46 9.40
C THR A 245 15.05 12.77 10.61
N THR A 246 13.75 12.49 10.51
CA THR A 246 12.76 12.67 11.59
C THR A 246 12.88 11.62 12.70
N MET A 247 14.05 11.00 12.85
CA MET A 247 14.34 10.02 13.90
C MET A 247 14.48 10.75 15.24
N TRP A 248 14.11 10.10 16.34
CA TRP A 248 14.17 10.72 17.67
C TRP A 248 15.56 11.26 18.02
N ASP A 249 15.57 12.46 18.59
CA ASP A 249 16.78 13.10 19.12
C ASP A 249 17.50 12.17 20.10
N GLY A 250 18.79 11.96 19.86
CA GLY A 250 19.67 11.15 20.71
C GLY A 250 19.87 9.70 20.27
N ILE A 251 19.26 9.24 19.17
CA ILE A 251 19.60 7.95 18.57
C ILE A 251 20.88 8.07 17.72
N PRO A 252 21.93 7.27 17.96
CA PRO A 252 23.12 7.27 17.12
C PRO A 252 22.80 6.92 15.67
N GLU A 253 23.45 7.57 14.71
CA GLU A 253 23.23 7.39 13.26
C GLU A 253 23.32 5.92 12.82
N VAL A 254 24.29 5.16 13.34
CA VAL A 254 24.46 3.74 13.05
C VAL A 254 23.24 2.93 13.48
N VAL A 255 22.68 3.25 14.65
CA VAL A 255 21.47 2.61 15.17
C VAL A 255 20.29 2.96 14.26
N SER A 256 20.22 4.20 13.78
CA SER A 256 19.19 4.64 12.84
C SER A 256 19.19 3.87 11.52
N ILE A 257 20.37 3.57 11.00
CA ILE A 257 20.53 2.76 9.78
C ILE A 257 20.08 1.32 10.03
N ILE A 258 20.45 0.72 11.16
CA ILE A 258 20.02 -0.64 11.53
C ILE A 258 18.49 -0.70 11.63
N PHE A 259 17.87 0.30 12.29
CA PHE A 259 16.41 0.40 12.35
C PHE A 259 15.78 0.57 10.98
N PHE A 260 16.36 1.41 10.11
CA PHE A 260 15.86 1.60 8.75
C PHE A 260 15.79 0.28 7.98
N PHE A 261 16.87 -0.49 7.92
CA PHE A 261 16.87 -1.78 7.21
C PHE A 261 15.96 -2.82 7.89
N GLY A 262 15.93 -2.84 9.22
CA GLY A 262 15.06 -3.74 9.98
C GLY A 262 13.58 -3.47 9.69
N LEU A 263 13.15 -2.22 9.79
CA LEU A 263 11.76 -1.82 9.53
C LEU A 263 11.39 -1.99 8.06
N MET A 264 12.26 -1.61 7.12
CA MET A 264 12.02 -1.84 5.68
C MET A 264 11.84 -3.32 5.35
N SER A 265 12.61 -4.20 5.99
CA SER A 265 12.47 -5.65 5.82
C SER A 265 11.14 -6.15 6.37
N VAL A 266 10.70 -5.65 7.54
CA VAL A 266 9.41 -6.01 8.12
C VAL A 266 8.25 -5.50 7.26
N VAL A 267 8.29 -4.25 6.81
CA VAL A 267 7.24 -3.67 5.95
C VAL A 267 7.15 -4.44 4.62
N GLY A 268 8.27 -4.70 3.96
CA GLY A 268 8.30 -5.48 2.72
C GLY A 268 7.76 -6.90 2.92
N MET A 269 8.05 -7.52 4.07
CA MET A 269 7.50 -8.83 4.41
C MET A 269 5.99 -8.79 4.65
N LEU A 270 5.47 -7.80 5.37
CA LEU A 270 4.04 -7.66 5.65
C LEU A 270 3.22 -7.45 4.37
N GLU A 271 3.70 -6.59 3.46
CA GLU A 271 3.09 -6.36 2.15
C GLU A 271 3.12 -7.62 1.28
N GLY A 272 4.27 -8.29 1.22
CA GLY A 272 4.41 -9.56 0.49
C GLY A 272 3.51 -10.67 1.05
N MET A 273 3.40 -10.76 2.38
CA MET A 273 2.52 -11.70 3.07
C MET A 273 1.04 -11.41 2.79
N GLN A 274 0.61 -10.15 2.73
CA GLN A 274 -0.78 -9.82 2.42
C GLN A 274 -1.18 -10.39 1.06
N ILE A 275 -0.37 -10.19 0.02
CA ILE A 275 -0.62 -10.74 -1.32
C ILE A 275 -0.53 -12.27 -1.31
N ALA A 276 0.51 -12.82 -0.68
CA ALA A 276 0.70 -14.26 -0.59
C ALA A 276 -0.48 -14.95 0.11
N PHE A 277 -1.00 -14.39 1.20
CA PHE A 277 -2.16 -14.94 1.90
C PHE A 277 -3.42 -14.87 1.05
N PHE A 278 -3.67 -13.79 0.32
CA PHE A 278 -4.79 -13.76 -0.61
C PHE A 278 -4.65 -14.80 -1.71
N ALA A 279 -3.44 -15.08 -2.22
CA ALA A 279 -3.21 -16.14 -3.20
C ALA A 279 -3.38 -17.54 -2.60
N VAL A 280 -2.75 -17.81 -1.45
CA VAL A 280 -2.79 -19.10 -0.74
C VAL A 280 -4.20 -19.43 -0.25
N ALA A 281 -5.00 -18.44 0.16
CA ALA A 281 -6.40 -18.61 0.58
C ALA A 281 -7.31 -19.24 -0.49
N LYS A 282 -6.81 -19.42 -1.72
CA LYS A 282 -7.55 -19.99 -2.85
C LYS A 282 -7.01 -21.33 -3.33
N MET A 283 -5.82 -21.74 -2.86
CA MET A 283 -5.29 -23.07 -3.13
C MET A 283 -6.14 -24.09 -2.38
N THR A 284 -6.23 -25.32 -2.89
CA THR A 284 -6.87 -26.41 -2.13
C THR A 284 -6.08 -26.72 -0.86
N GLU A 285 -6.73 -27.31 0.15
CA GLU A 285 -6.05 -27.68 1.40
C GLU A 285 -4.89 -28.65 1.15
N GLU A 286 -5.01 -29.52 0.15
CA GLU A 286 -3.98 -30.46 -0.31
C GLU A 286 -2.76 -29.72 -0.89
N GLU A 287 -2.97 -28.69 -1.71
CA GLU A 287 -1.90 -27.87 -2.29
C GLU A 287 -1.19 -26.97 -1.25
N ARG A 288 -1.91 -26.54 -0.20
CA ARG A 288 -1.34 -25.70 0.89
C ARG A 288 -0.43 -26.49 1.83
N ASN A 289 -0.70 -27.78 2.01
CA ASN A 289 -0.06 -28.62 3.03
C ASN A 289 1.28 -29.24 2.59
N TYR A 290 1.88 -28.75 1.51
CA TYR A 290 3.14 -29.28 0.97
C TYR A 290 4.35 -29.09 1.90
N ASN A 291 4.34 -28.09 2.80
CA ASN A 291 5.41 -27.80 3.74
C ASN A 291 4.88 -27.63 5.17
N ASN A 292 5.60 -28.15 6.17
CA ASN A 292 5.29 -27.99 7.59
C ASN A 292 5.09 -26.53 8.01
N TRP A 293 5.89 -25.60 7.47
CA TRP A 293 5.73 -24.17 7.75
C TRP A 293 4.45 -23.59 7.14
N ALA A 294 4.13 -23.96 5.90
CA ALA A 294 2.89 -23.55 5.24
C ALA A 294 1.66 -24.09 5.98
N LYS A 295 1.74 -25.34 6.45
CA LYS A 295 0.69 -25.97 7.28
C LYS A 295 0.48 -25.23 8.60
N TRP A 296 1.54 -24.91 9.34
CA TRP A 296 1.43 -24.13 10.58
C TRP A 296 0.78 -22.76 10.36
N THR A 297 1.15 -22.06 9.29
CA THR A 297 0.54 -20.78 8.96
C THR A 297 -0.93 -20.93 8.54
N ASN A 298 -1.26 -21.98 7.78
CA ASN A 298 -2.62 -22.30 7.37
C ASN A 298 -3.51 -22.63 8.58
N ASP A 299 -3.04 -23.47 9.50
CA ASP A 299 -3.74 -23.83 10.74
C ASP A 299 -4.03 -22.59 11.61
N LEU A 300 -3.13 -21.58 11.60
CA LEU A 300 -3.32 -20.34 12.36
C LEU A 300 -4.30 -19.38 11.67
N LEU A 301 -4.36 -19.38 10.34
CA LEU A 301 -5.21 -18.48 9.56
C LEU A 301 -6.63 -19.00 9.33
N PHE A 302 -6.79 -20.33 9.23
CA PHE A 302 -8.05 -20.98 8.85
C PHE A 302 -8.57 -21.99 9.89
N GLY A 303 -7.81 -22.25 10.97
CA GLY A 303 -8.21 -23.13 12.07
C GLY A 303 -9.16 -22.51 13.09
#